data_AF-A0A8T5XFL8-F1
#
_entry.id   AF-A0A8T5XFL8-F1
#
_cell.length_a   1.000
_cell.length_b   1.000
_cell.length_c   1.000
_cell.angle_alpha   90.00
_cell.angle_beta   90.00
_cell.angle_gamma   90.00
#
_symmetry.space_group_name_H-M   'P 1'
#
loop_
_entity.id
_entity.type
_entity.pdbx_description
1 polymer ?
#
loop_
_entity_poly.entity_id
_entity_poly.type
_entity_poly.pdbx_seq_one_letter_code
_entity_poly.pdbx_strand_id
1 'polypeptide(L)'
;MIRVIENPKTWKDNQWRYQRNKAIVYLSLFAGLRVSEITNLQLDEIDFDRRLIYINNSKGGKSRIVQINKTLQMNLKEWIKIPLNKE
;
A
#
# COMPACT_ATOMS: atom_id res chain seq x y z
N MET A 1 -7.71 0.59 -14.56
CA MET A 1 -6.82 0.33 -13.41
C MET A 1 -7.22 -0.95 -12.66
N ILE A 2 -8.49 -1.15 -12.28
CA ILE A 2 -8.97 -2.41 -11.65
C ILE A 2 -8.72 -3.65 -12.54
N ARG A 3 -8.99 -3.55 -13.85
CA ARG A 3 -8.78 -4.66 -14.82
C ARG A 3 -7.36 -5.22 -14.90
N VAL A 4 -6.34 -4.48 -14.44
CA VAL A 4 -4.93 -4.93 -14.44
C VAL A 4 -4.63 -5.84 -13.23
N ILE A 5 -5.32 -5.61 -12.10
CA ILE A 5 -5.16 -6.40 -10.87
C ILE A 5 -5.88 -7.75 -10.97
N GLU A 6 -6.93 -7.83 -11.79
CA GLU A 6 -7.74 -9.04 -11.97
C GLU A 6 -7.25 -9.94 -13.12
N ASN A 7 -6.24 -9.52 -13.89
CA ASN A 7 -5.76 -10.28 -15.04
C ASN A 7 -4.73 -11.35 -14.62
N PRO A 8 -5.04 -12.66 -14.74
CA PRO A 8 -4.14 -13.74 -14.37
C PRO A 8 -2.96 -13.99 -15.34
N LYS A 9 -2.62 -13.06 -16.24
CA LYS A 9 -1.28 -13.08 -16.87
C LYS A 9 -0.27 -12.22 -16.11
N THR A 10 -0.70 -11.12 -15.49
CA THR A 10 0.22 -10.09 -14.95
C THR A 10 1.02 -10.56 -13.73
N TRP A 11 0.46 -11.46 -12.90
CA TRP A 11 1.15 -12.10 -11.76
C TRP A 11 2.22 -13.12 -12.14
N LYS A 12 2.14 -13.75 -13.33
CA LYS A 12 3.13 -14.74 -13.77
C LYS A 12 4.42 -14.10 -14.28
N ASP A 13 4.30 -12.92 -14.88
CA ASP A 13 5.43 -12.27 -15.56
C ASP A 13 6.22 -11.32 -14.62
N ASN A 14 5.57 -10.64 -13.66
CA ASN A 14 6.27 -9.78 -12.70
C ASN A 14 5.50 -9.63 -11.37
N GLN A 15 5.80 -10.50 -10.42
CA GLN A 15 5.14 -10.52 -9.11
C GLN A 15 5.36 -9.23 -8.30
N TRP A 16 6.56 -8.65 -8.38
CA TRP A 16 6.88 -7.41 -7.67
C TRP A 16 5.99 -6.25 -8.14
N ARG A 17 5.92 -6.02 -9.45
CA ARG A 17 5.10 -4.94 -10.04
C ARG A 17 3.62 -5.14 -9.74
N TYR A 18 3.14 -6.39 -9.79
CA TYR A 18 1.76 -6.72 -9.45
C TYR A 18 1.44 -6.35 -7.98
N GLN A 19 2.23 -6.86 -7.04
CA GLN A 19 1.98 -6.65 -5.61
C GLN A 19 2.15 -5.18 -5.22
N ARG A 20 3.13 -4.48 -5.79
CA ARG A 20 3.31 -3.03 -5.62
C ARG A 20 2.06 -2.25 -6.05
N ASN A 21 1.60 -2.50 -7.27
CA ASN A 21 0.45 -1.77 -7.81
C ASN A 21 -0.83 -2.07 -7.02
N LYS A 22 -1.00 -3.32 -6.59
CA LYS A 22 -2.10 -3.74 -5.73
C LYS A 22 -2.07 -2.99 -4.40
N ALA A 23 -0.91 -2.91 -3.74
CA ALA A 23 -0.73 -2.17 -2.50
C ALA A 23 -1.04 -0.67 -2.67
N ILE A 24 -0.56 -0.03 -3.74
CA ILE A 24 -0.85 1.38 -4.06
C ILE A 24 -2.36 1.62 -4.19
N VAL A 25 -3.05 0.77 -4.96
CA VAL A 25 -4.50 0.90 -5.15
C VAL A 25 -5.26 0.66 -3.85
N TYR A 26 -4.84 -0.32 -3.05
CA TYR A 26 -5.50 -0.65 -1.79
C TYR A 26 -5.30 0.45 -0.74
N LEU A 27 -4.12 1.06 -0.64
CA LEU A 27 -3.86 2.21 0.23
C LEU A 27 -4.75 3.40 -0.15
N SER A 28 -4.94 3.65 -1.44
CA SER A 28 -5.83 4.73 -1.89
C SER A 28 -7.30 4.43 -1.59
N LEU A 29 -7.77 3.20 -1.90
CA LEU A 29 -9.17 2.82 -1.75
C LEU A 29 -9.60 2.63 -0.30
N PHE A 30 -8.80 1.95 0.52
CA PHE A 30 -9.19 1.55 1.87
C PHE A 30 -8.68 2.49 2.96
N ALA A 31 -7.60 3.24 2.72
CA ALA A 31 -7.04 4.20 3.68
C ALA A 31 -7.18 5.65 3.20
N GLY A 32 -7.71 5.91 2.00
CA GLY A 32 -7.93 7.26 1.50
C GLY A 32 -6.64 8.05 1.31
N LEU A 33 -5.49 7.36 1.17
CA LEU A 33 -4.21 8.03 1.03
C LEU A 33 -4.07 8.66 -0.36
N ARG A 34 -3.48 9.85 -0.39
CA ARG A 34 -3.13 10.54 -1.64
C ARG A 34 -1.86 9.93 -2.25
N VAL A 35 -1.66 10.12 -3.54
CA VAL A 35 -0.46 9.64 -4.26
C VAL A 35 0.82 10.06 -3.54
N SER A 36 0.94 11.33 -3.13
CA SER A 36 2.12 11.84 -2.42
C SER A 36 2.31 11.21 -1.04
N GLU A 37 1.23 10.85 -0.34
CA GLU A 37 1.31 10.18 0.96
C GLU A 37 1.77 8.73 0.75
N ILE A 38 1.23 8.04 -0.27
CA ILE A 38 1.60 6.67 -0.62
C ILE A 38 3.07 6.57 -1.05
N THR A 39 3.56 7.49 -1.86
CA THR A 39 4.94 7.44 -2.37
C THR A 39 5.99 7.77 -1.33
N ASN A 40 5.62 8.46 -0.25
CA ASN A 40 6.53 8.81 0.84
C ASN A 40 6.38 7.93 2.08
N LEU A 41 5.33 7.10 2.15
CA LEU A 41 5.03 6.24 3.28
C LEU A 41 6.19 5.29 3.58
N GLN A 42 6.67 5.33 4.83
CA GLN A 42 7.71 4.42 5.33
C GLN A 42 7.11 3.24 6.07
N LEU A 43 7.86 2.13 6.20
CA LEU A 43 7.37 0.92 6.86
C LEU A 43 7.16 1.08 8.37
N ASP A 44 7.98 1.91 9.02
CA ASP A 44 7.88 2.26 10.45
C ASP A 44 6.67 3.13 10.78
N GLU A 45 6.08 3.78 9.78
CA GLU A 45 4.81 4.51 9.91
C GLU A 45 3.57 3.59 9.87
N ILE A 46 3.76 2.27 9.70
CA ILE A 46 2.66 1.28 9.65
C ILE A 46 2.70 0.38 10.88
N ASP A 47 1.75 0.57 11.78
CA ASP A 47 1.53 -0.34 12.91
C ASP A 47 0.54 -1.44 12.50
N PHE A 48 1.08 -2.61 12.16
CA PHE A 48 0.27 -3.75 11.76
C PHE A 48 -0.54 -4.33 12.91
N ASP A 49 -0.09 -4.25 14.16
CA ASP A 49 -0.78 -4.86 15.30
C ASP A 49 -2.02 -4.04 15.67
N ARG A 50 -1.88 -2.72 15.67
CA ARG A 50 -2.98 -1.78 15.92
C ARG A 50 -3.79 -1.44 14.66
N ARG A 51 -3.31 -1.84 13.48
CA ARG A 51 -3.88 -1.51 12.17
C ARG A 51 -3.99 0.01 11.96
N LEU A 52 -2.88 0.70 12.15
CA LEU A 52 -2.80 2.15 12.01
C LEU A 52 -1.70 2.52 11.01
N ILE A 53 -1.93 3.58 10.24
CA ILE A 53 -0.92 4.25 9.43
C ILE A 53 -0.78 5.68 9.96
N TYR A 54 0.44 6.06 10.31
CA TYR A 54 0.80 7.40 10.71
C TYR A 54 1.15 8.22 9.47
N ILE A 55 0.38 9.26 9.16
CA ILE A 55 0.64 10.13 8.01
C ILE A 55 1.23 11.42 8.52
N ASN A 56 2.52 11.60 8.25
CA ASN A 56 3.22 12.86 8.45
C ASN A 56 3.07 13.76 7.21
N ASN A 57 3.05 15.08 7.41
CA ASN A 57 2.98 16.08 6.34
C ASN A 57 1.70 16.04 5.46
N SER A 58 0.51 15.99 6.07
CA SER A 58 -0.73 16.30 5.33
C SER A 58 -0.74 17.75 4.84
N LYS A 59 -1.63 18.08 3.90
CA LYS A 59 -1.88 19.47 3.48
C LYS A 59 -2.05 20.39 4.71
N GLY A 60 -1.19 21.41 4.81
CA GLY A 60 -1.15 22.33 5.96
C GLY A 60 -0.28 21.88 7.14
N GLY A 61 0.59 20.88 6.97
CA GLY A 61 1.57 20.46 7.98
C GLY A 61 0.98 19.64 9.13
N LYS A 62 -0.26 19.17 9.01
CA LYS A 62 -0.91 18.38 10.07
C LYS A 62 -0.58 16.91 9.91
N SER A 63 -0.23 16.23 11.01
CA SER A 63 -0.17 14.77 11.04
C SER A 63 -1.56 14.18 11.35
N ARG A 64 -1.83 12.98 10.85
CA ARG A 64 -3.05 12.24 11.19
C ARG A 64 -2.76 10.75 11.28
N ILE A 65 -3.66 10.03 11.96
CA ILE A 65 -3.63 8.57 12.03
C ILE A 65 -4.79 8.05 11.18
N VAL A 66 -4.52 7.05 10.35
CA VAL A 66 -5.53 6.36 9.54
C VAL A 66 -5.66 4.92 10.02
N GLN A 67 -6.87 4.51 10.36
CA GLN A 67 -7.15 3.12 10.69
C GLN A 67 -7.33 2.29 9.42
N ILE A 68 -6.69 1.12 9.35
CA ILE A 68 -6.80 0.23 8.19
C ILE A 68 -7.62 -1.01 8.51
N ASN A 69 -8.34 -1.50 7.51
CA ASN A 69 -9.10 -2.74 7.63
C ASN A 69 -8.18 -3.97 7.48
N LYS A 70 -8.71 -5.15 7.86
CA LYS A 70 -7.97 -6.43 7.80
C LYS A 70 -7.51 -6.76 6.38
N THR A 71 -8.30 -6.41 5.36
CA THR A 71 -7.97 -6.67 3.95
C THR A 71 -6.73 -5.91 3.51
N LEU A 72 -6.66 -4.60 3.81
CA LEU A 72 -5.49 -3.77 3.52
C LEU A 72 -4.27 -4.26 4.31
N GLN A 73 -4.45 -4.55 5.60
CA GLN A 73 -3.38 -5.11 6.44
C GLN A 73 -2.77 -6.38 5.84
N MET A 74 -3.62 -7.34 5.43
CA MET A 74 -3.16 -8.58 4.80
C MET A 74 -2.45 -8.30 3.48
N ASN A 75 -2.99 -7.43 2.63
CA ASN A 75 -2.36 -7.11 1.35
C ASN A 75 -0.98 -6.44 1.51
N LEU A 76 -0.83 -5.53 2.47
CA LEU A 76 0.45 -4.89 2.78
C LEU A 76 1.47 -5.91 3.32
N LYS A 77 1.04 -6.84 4.18
CA LYS A 77 1.91 -7.94 4.64
C LYS A 77 2.38 -8.83 3.48
N GLU A 78 1.51 -9.12 2.51
CA GLU A 78 1.91 -9.86 1.31
C GLU A 78 2.89 -9.08 0.44
N TRP A 79 2.69 -7.77 0.28
CA TRP A 79 3.62 -6.90 -0.45
C TRP A 79 5.02 -6.90 0.17
N ILE A 80 5.12 -6.77 1.50
CA ILE A 80 6.40 -6.70 2.21
C ILE A 80 7.23 -7.99 2.08
N LYS A 81 6.57 -9.14 1.89
CA LYS A 81 7.26 -10.42 1.68
C LYS A 81 7.95 -10.52 0.32
N ILE A 82 7.58 -9.68 -0.64
CA ILE A 82 8.14 -9.76 -1.99
C ILE A 82 9.53 -9.11 -2.03
N PRO A 83 10.59 -9.85 -2.40
CA PRO A 83 11.93 -9.28 -2.50
C PRO A 83 11.98 -8.21 -3.58
N LEU A 84 12.88 -7.24 -3.40
CA LEU A 84 13.12 -6.14 -4.32
C LEU A 84 13.80 -6.66 -5.60
N ASN A 85 13.02 -7.15 -6.56
CA ASN A 85 13.48 -7.39 -7.92
C ASN A 85 13.13 -6.19 -8.79
N LYS A 86 14.11 -5.31 -8.98
CA LYS A 86 14.07 -4.24 -9.97
C LYS A 86 14.52 -4.81 -11.32
N GLU A 87 13.68 -5.64 -11.94
CA GLU A 87 13.81 -5.97 -13.37
C GLU A 87 13.28 -4.83 -14.22
#